data_AF-A0A2E7ZL05-F1
#
_entry.id   AF-A0A2E7ZL05-F1
#
_cell.length_a   1.000
_cell.length_b   1.000
_cell.length_c   1.000
_cell.angle_alpha   90.00
_cell.angle_beta   90.00
_cell.angle_gamma   90.00
#
_symmetry.space_group_name_H-M   'P 1'
#
loop_
_entity.id
_entity.type
_entity.pdbx_description
1 polymer ?
#
loop_
_entity_poly.entity_id
_entity_poly.type
_entity_poly.pdbx_seq_one_letter_code
_entity_poly.pdbx_strand_id
1 'polypeptide(L)' 'MLQTGGLFLIDNVLWSGKLSDEINSEEHTVASREFNRKWHQDDRIDLSLLPVADGLTLARKR' A
#
# COMPACT_ATOMS: atom_id res chain seq x y z
N MET A 1 18.01 -3.93 -3.78
CA MET A 1 16.74 -4.16 -4.51
C MET A 1 16.35 -5.62 -4.33
N LEU A 2 15.05 -5.93 -4.23
CA LEU A 2 14.58 -7.32 -4.20
C LEU A 2 14.77 -8.01 -5.55
N GLN A 3 15.12 -9.29 -5.50
CA GLN A 3 15.14 -10.17 -6.65
C GLN A 3 13.72 -10.48 -7.11
N THR A 4 13.58 -10.91 -8.36
CA THR A 4 12.33 -11.48 -8.86
C THR A 4 11.88 -12.62 -7.95
N GLY A 5 10.60 -12.64 -7.62
CA GLY A 5 9.99 -13.53 -6.62
C GLY A 5 10.05 -13.00 -5.18
N GLY A 6 10.81 -11.95 -4.92
CA GLY A 6 10.91 -11.32 -3.61
C GLY A 6 9.60 -10.66 -3.15
N LEU A 7 9.36 -10.67 -1.84
CA LEU A 7 8.12 -10.17 -1.22
C LEU A 7 8.39 -8.91 -0.38
N PHE A 8 7.61 -7.87 -0.62
CA PHE A 8 7.47 -6.73 0.28
C PHE A 8 6.23 -6.93 1.15
N LEU A 9 6.37 -6.61 2.44
CA LEU A 9 5.30 -6.52 3.43
C LEU A 9 5.21 -5.06 3.86
N ILE A 10 4.05 -4.44 3.68
CA ILE A 10 3.81 -3.03 3.98
C ILE A 10 2.66 -2.96 4.98
N ASP A 11 2.96 -2.52 6.20
CA ASP A 11 2.01 -2.41 7.31
C ASP A 11 1.36 -1.00 7.36
N ASN A 12 0.24 -0.87 8.07
CA ASN A 12 -0.53 0.37 8.28
C ASN A 12 -1.12 1.00 7.00
N VAL A 13 -1.44 0.18 5.99
CA VAL A 13 -1.90 0.68 4.69
C VAL A 13 -3.35 1.16 4.68
N LEU A 14 -4.13 0.91 5.75
CA LEU A 14 -5.47 1.48 5.93
C LEU A 14 -5.46 2.74 6.83
N TRP A 15 -4.36 3.00 7.53
CA TRP A 15 -4.14 4.18 8.38
C TRP A 15 -5.34 4.52 9.27
N SER A 16 -5.84 3.54 10.01
CA SER A 16 -7.02 3.62 10.89
C SER A 16 -8.28 4.12 10.17
N GLY A 17 -8.42 3.82 8.88
CA GLY A 17 -9.52 4.27 8.03
C GLY A 17 -9.41 5.71 7.53
N LYS A 18 -8.37 6.48 7.92
CA LYS A 18 -8.22 7.89 7.49
C LYS A 18 -8.06 8.06 5.98
N LEU A 19 -7.59 7.02 5.28
CA LEU A 19 -7.47 7.07 3.83
C LEU A 19 -8.83 7.15 3.11
N SER A 20 -9.91 6.68 3.75
CA SER A 20 -11.27 6.74 3.20
C SER A 20 -11.93 8.12 3.28
N ASP A 21 -11.40 9.03 4.08
CA ASP A 21 -11.87 10.42 4.17
C ASP A 21 -11.24 11.27 3.05
N GLU A 22 -11.87 11.33 1.88
CA GLU A 22 -11.37 12.02 0.69
C GLU A 22 -11.05 13.52 0.92
N ILE A 23 -11.62 14.14 1.96
CA ILE A 23 -11.43 15.57 2.28
C ILE A 23 -10.18 15.76 3.16
N ASN A 24 -9.71 14.69 3.83
CA ASN A 24 -8.49 14.74 4.62
C ASN A 24 -7.27 15.02 3.72
N SER A 25 -6.68 16.19 3.95
CA SER A 25 -5.56 16.76 3.20
C SER A 25 -4.27 16.81 4.03
N GLU A 26 -4.21 16.10 5.16
CA GLU A 26 -2.98 15.97 5.93
C GLU A 26 -1.89 15.35 5.04
N GLU A 27 -0.69 15.93 5.07
CA GLU A 27 0.42 15.57 4.19
C GLU A 27 0.71 14.06 4.20
N HIS A 28 0.67 13.43 5.38
CA HIS A 28 0.86 12.00 5.55
C HIS A 28 -0.25 11.15 4.90
N THR A 29 -1.50 11.60 4.98
CA THR A 29 -2.65 10.92 4.37
C THR A 29 -2.57 10.99 2.85
N VAL A 30 -2.24 12.17 2.30
CA VAL A 30 -2.07 12.36 0.85
C VAL A 30 -0.91 11.53 0.32
N ALA A 31 0.25 11.55 1.00
CA ALA A 31 1.42 10.77 0.61
C ALA A 31 1.14 9.26 0.61
N SER A 32 0.39 8.77 1.61
CA SER A 32 0.01 7.36 1.72
C SER A 32 -0.98 6.94 0.62
N ARG A 33 -1.93 7.81 0.23
CA ARG A 33 -2.82 7.54 -0.92
C ARG A 33 -2.04 7.44 -2.22
N GLU A 34 -1.16 8.39 -2.51
CA GLU A 34 -0.36 8.36 -3.74
C GLU A 34 0.59 7.15 -3.76
N PHE A 35 1.15 6.79 -2.60
CA PHE A 35 1.92 5.56 -2.46
C PHE A 35 1.09 4.34 -2.84
N ASN A 36 -0.07 4.13 -2.19
CA ASN A 36 -0.93 2.98 -2.49
C ASN A 36 -1.37 2.95 -3.97
N ARG A 37 -1.70 4.11 -4.55
CA ARG A 37 -2.08 4.23 -5.97
C ARG A 37 -0.93 3.81 -6.90
N LYS A 38 0.29 4.22 -6.60
CA LYS A 38 1.48 3.87 -7.39
C LYS A 38 1.73 2.36 -7.38
N TRP A 39 1.64 1.71 -6.23
CA TRP A 39 1.81 0.25 -6.13
C TRP A 39 0.68 -0.51 -6.83
N HIS A 40 -0.56 -0.03 -6.71
CA HIS A 40 -1.69 -0.66 -7.39
C HIS A 40 -1.57 -0.62 -8.92
N GLN A 41 -0.87 0.38 -9.47
CA GLN A 41 -0.64 0.56 -10.91
C GLN A 41 0.72 0.02 -11.40
N ASP A 42 1.53 -0.60 -10.53
CA ASP A 42 2.85 -1.08 -10.92
C ASP A 42 2.78 -2.50 -11.52
N ASP A 43 2.93 -2.60 -12.84
CA ASP A 43 2.92 -3.88 -13.56
C ASP A 43 4.14 -4.77 -13.29
N ARG A 44 5.05 -4.42 -12.39
CA ARG A 44 6.20 -5.30 -12.05
C ARG A 44 5.94 -6.14 -10.81
N ILE A 45 4.76 -5.98 -10.20
CA ILE A 45 4.41 -6.65 -8.96
C ILE A 45 3.03 -7.29 -9.02
N ASP A 46 2.85 -8.35 -8.25
CA ASP A 46 1.55 -8.87 -7.90
C ASP A 46 1.19 -8.34 -6.50
N LEU A 47 0.02 -7.72 -6.35
CA LEU A 47 -0.40 -7.04 -5.13
C LEU A 47 -1.57 -7.78 -4.46
N SER A 48 -1.55 -7.90 -3.13
CA SER A 48 -2.68 -8.38 -2.33
C SER A 48 -2.79 -7.58 -1.03
N LEU A 49 -4.00 -7.13 -0.70
CA LEU A 49 -4.29 -6.46 0.57
C LEU A 49 -4.97 -7.45 1.51
N LEU A 50 -4.37 -7.67 2.68
CA LEU A 50 -4.92 -8.52 3.72
C LEU A 50 -5.54 -7.65 4.83
N PRO A 51 -6.77 -7.96 5.29
CA PRO A 51 -7.41 -7.27 6.41
C PRO A 51 -6.85 -7.81 7.75
N VAL A 52 -5.53 -7.69 7.92
CA VAL A 52 -4.82 -8.04 9.16
C VAL A 52 -4.34 -6.74 9.80
N ALA A 53 -4.56 -6.58 11.11
CA ALA A 53 -4.23 -5.37 11.86
C ALA A 53 -4.83 -4.11 11.20
N ASP A 54 -4.02 -3.07 10.96
CA ASP A 54 -4.42 -1.81 10.30
C ASP A 54 -4.20 -1.86 8.77
N GLY A 55 -4.30 -3.07 8.20
CA GLY A 55 -4.05 -3.39 6.81
C GLY A 55 -2.61 -3.79 6.53
N LEU A 56 -2.44 -4.93 5.86
CA LEU A 56 -1.15 -5.43 5.41
C LEU A 56 -1.17 -5.64 3.90
N THR A 57 -0.35 -4.89 3.17
CA THR A 57 -0.14 -5.11 1.73
C THR A 57 1.03 -6.05 1.51
N LEU A 58 0.77 -7.10 0.74
CA LEU A 58 1.75 -7.99 0.14
C LEU A 58 2.02 -7.55 -1.28
N ALA A 59 3.27 -7.28 -1.62
CA ALA A 59 3.69 -6.98 -2.99
C ALA A 59 4.84 -7.88 -3.40
N ARG A 60 4.56 -8.83 -4.29
CA ARG A 60 5.56 -9.75 -4.82
C ARG A 60 6.13 -9.21 -6.12
N LYS A 61 7.45 -9.09 -6.23
CA LYS A 61 8.12 -8.72 -7.48
C LYS A 61 8.06 -9.88 -8.48
N ARG A 62 7.62 -9.59 -9.70
CA ARG A 62 7.61 -10.54 -10.82
C ARG A 62 9.00 -10.80 -11.41
#